data_AF-A0A6B3G7Y8-F1
#
_entry.id   AF-A0A6B3G7Y8-F1
#
_cell.length_a   1.000
_cell.length_b   1.000
_cell.length_c   1.000
_cell.angle_alpha   90.00
_cell.angle_beta   90.00
_cell.angle_gamma   90.00
#
_symmetry.space_group_name_H-M   'P 1'
#
loop_
_entity.id
_entity.type
_entity.pdbx_description
1 polymer ?
#
loop_
_entity_poly.entity_id
_entity_poly.type
_entity_poly.pdbx_seq_one_letter_code
_entity_poly.pdbx_strand_id
1 'polypeptide(L)'
;TDKVEAVDTSGLVEHALQQLYGEERGDAVPKEVLVPALPEDTEAVSQWLAERRGSQVSLRIPQRGDKKDLMATVQRNAQQALGLHKTKRASDL
;
A
#
# COMPACT_ATOMS: atom_id res chain seq x y z
N THR A 1 -3.86 11.71 -19.43
CA THR A 1 -4.81 10.85 -18.70
C THR A 1 -4.16 10.14 -17.51
N ASP A 2 -2.84 9.90 -17.52
CA ASP A 2 -2.08 9.19 -16.47
C ASP A 2 -2.11 9.75 -15.03
N LYS A 3 -2.36 11.05 -14.84
CA LYS A 3 -2.23 11.68 -13.51
C LYS A 3 -3.38 11.35 -12.54
N VAL A 4 -4.54 10.92 -13.03
CA VAL A 4 -5.74 10.73 -12.18
C VAL A 4 -5.63 9.43 -11.39
N GLU A 5 -5.16 8.33 -12.01
CA GLU A 5 -5.04 7.03 -11.32
C GLU A 5 -3.91 7.01 -10.27
N ALA A 6 -2.85 7.81 -10.47
CA ALA A 6 -1.74 7.89 -9.53
C ALA A 6 -2.15 8.54 -8.20
N VAL A 7 -2.98 9.59 -8.26
CA VAL A 7 -3.50 10.30 -7.08
C VAL A 7 -4.36 9.35 -6.23
N ASP A 8 -5.21 8.55 -6.87
CA ASP A 8 -6.05 7.56 -6.17
C ASP A 8 -5.22 6.43 -5.54
N THR A 9 -4.13 6.00 -6.20
CA THR A 9 -3.28 4.91 -5.71
C THR A 9 -2.49 5.33 -4.47
N SER A 10 -2.02 6.58 -4.41
CA SER A 10 -1.29 7.13 -3.26
C SER A 10 -2.12 7.08 -1.96
N GLY A 11 -3.39 7.51 -2.01
CA GLY A 11 -4.29 7.42 -0.85
C GLY A 11 -4.59 5.98 -0.43
N LEU A 12 -4.75 5.07 -1.40
CA LEU A 12 -4.96 3.65 -1.08
C LEU A 12 -3.76 3.01 -0.37
N VAL A 13 -2.54 3.37 -0.79
CA VAL A 13 -1.30 2.91 -0.14
C VAL A 13 -1.23 3.38 1.29
N GLU A 14 -1.54 4.66 1.55
CA GLU A 14 -1.53 5.22 2.90
C GLU A 14 -2.46 4.44 3.84
N HIS A 15 -3.70 4.25 3.43
CA HIS A 15 -4.68 3.49 4.21
C HIS A 15 -4.25 2.04 4.44
N ALA A 16 -3.67 1.38 3.42
CA ALA A 16 -3.19 0.01 3.56
C ALA A 16 -2.04 -0.11 4.56
N LEU A 17 -1.10 0.84 4.56
CA LEU A 17 0.01 0.87 5.53
C LEU A 17 -0.49 1.08 6.95
N GLN A 18 -1.45 2.00 7.13
CA GLN A 18 -2.11 2.23 8.41
C GLN A 18 -2.85 1.00 8.92
N GLN A 19 -3.56 0.27 8.05
CA GLN A 19 -4.27 -0.96 8.43
C GLN A 19 -3.32 -2.11 8.79
N LEU A 20 -2.26 -2.31 8.01
CA LEU A 20 -1.33 -3.43 8.21
C LEU A 20 -0.44 -3.25 9.44
N TYR A 21 0.06 -2.04 9.67
CA TYR A 21 0.99 -1.77 10.77
C TYR A 21 0.34 -1.05 11.95
N GLY A 22 -0.96 -0.78 11.90
CA GLY A 22 -1.72 0.02 12.87
C GLY A 22 -1.70 -0.48 14.31
N GLU A 23 -1.42 -1.76 14.52
CA GLU A 23 -1.24 -2.37 15.85
C GLU A 23 0.16 -3.00 16.03
N GLU A 24 0.94 -3.09 14.96
CA GLU A 24 2.28 -3.72 14.98
C GLU A 24 3.34 -2.79 15.59
N ARG A 25 4.36 -3.38 16.22
CA ARG A 25 5.49 -2.68 16.85
C ARG A 25 6.80 -3.45 16.73
N GLY A 26 7.92 -2.74 16.87
CA GLY A 26 9.25 -3.34 16.91
C GLY A 26 9.61 -4.00 15.59
N ASP A 27 10.14 -5.22 15.63
CA ASP A 27 10.60 -5.95 14.43
C ASP A 27 9.49 -6.46 13.52
N ALA A 28 8.23 -6.44 13.98
CA ALA A 28 7.08 -6.70 13.10
C ALA A 28 6.86 -5.58 12.07
N VAL A 29 7.37 -4.37 12.35
CA VAL A 29 7.41 -3.27 11.38
C VAL A 29 8.73 -3.33 10.61
N PRO A 30 8.71 -3.57 9.28
CA PRO A 30 9.93 -3.69 8.51
C PRO A 30 10.65 -2.34 8.35
N LYS A 31 11.97 -2.39 8.20
CA LYS A 31 12.83 -1.21 7.93
C LYS A 31 12.67 -0.62 6.52
N GLU A 32 12.10 -1.39 5.61
CA GLU A 32 11.84 -0.99 4.23
C GLU A 32 10.50 -1.54 3.78
N VAL A 33 9.68 -0.69 3.17
CA VAL A 33 8.38 -1.04 2.61
C VAL A 33 8.33 -0.61 1.15
N LEU A 34 7.96 -1.56 0.29
CA LEU A 34 7.83 -1.32 -1.14
C LEU A 34 6.37 -1.10 -1.50
N VAL A 35 6.10 -0.02 -2.23
CA VAL A 35 4.75 0.45 -2.52
C VAL A 35 4.56 0.75 -4.01
N PRO A 36 3.32 0.61 -4.55
CA PRO A 36 3.03 0.85 -5.97
C PRO A 36 3.09 2.33 -6.33
N ALA A 37 2.72 3.17 -5.37
CA ALA A 37 2.85 4.61 -5.40
C ALA A 37 3.27 5.06 -4.00
N LEU A 38 3.99 6.18 -3.93
CA LEU A 38 4.26 6.83 -2.66
C LEU A 38 2.97 7.48 -2.15
N PRO A 39 2.64 7.39 -0.85
CA PRO A 39 1.51 8.13 -0.29
C PRO A 39 1.75 9.63 -0.41
N GLU A 40 0.66 10.42 -0.39
CA GLU A 40 0.74 11.87 -0.59
C GLU A 40 1.69 12.52 0.43
N ASP A 41 1.59 12.12 1.69
CA ASP A 41 2.53 12.51 2.75
C ASP A 41 3.48 11.38 3.12
N THR A 42 4.44 11.12 2.23
CA THR A 42 5.45 10.06 2.43
C THR A 42 6.30 10.29 3.68
N GLU A 43 6.56 11.54 4.04
CA GLU A 43 7.37 11.86 5.21
C GLU A 43 6.62 11.53 6.50
N ALA A 44 5.36 11.97 6.63
CA ALA A 44 4.52 11.64 7.78
C ALA A 44 4.32 10.12 7.93
N VAL A 45 4.05 9.41 6.84
CA VAL A 45 3.86 7.95 6.91
C VAL A 45 5.18 7.22 7.26
N SER A 46 6.32 7.67 6.74
CA SER A 46 7.63 7.09 7.09
C SER A 46 7.97 7.32 8.55
N GLN A 47 7.69 8.52 9.08
CA GLN A 47 7.89 8.85 10.49
C GLN A 47 6.97 8.01 11.38
N TRP A 48 5.69 7.90 11.03
CA TRP A 48 4.73 7.07 11.75
C TRP A 48 5.18 5.60 11.82
N LEU A 49 5.68 5.03 10.72
CA LEU A 49 6.26 3.68 10.73
C LEU A 49 7.54 3.61 11.59
N ALA A 50 8.38 4.63 11.54
CA ALA A 50 9.63 4.68 12.30
C ALA A 50 9.40 4.73 13.82
N GLU A 51 8.40 5.48 14.27
CA GLU A 51 7.99 5.54 15.68
C GLU A 51 7.55 4.17 16.20
N ARG A 52 6.81 3.42 15.38
CA ARG A 52 6.31 2.08 15.73
C ARG A 52 7.42 1.04 15.71
N ARG A 53 8.38 1.20 14.80
CA ARG A 53 9.55 0.34 14.68
C ARG A 53 10.59 0.62 15.78
N GLY A 54 10.75 1.88 16.19
CA GLY A 54 11.86 2.37 17.00
C GLY A 54 13.14 2.66 16.20
N SER A 55 13.08 2.67 14.86
CA SER A 55 14.19 3.02 13.97
C SER A 55 13.66 3.48 12.62
N GLN A 56 14.48 4.16 11.82
CA GLN A 56 14.06 4.74 10.54
C GLN A 56 13.50 3.67 9.59
N VAL A 57 12.35 3.98 8.99
CA VAL A 57 11.70 3.16 7.96
C VAL A 57 11.74 3.90 6.62
N SER A 58 12.01 3.18 5.54
CA SER A 58 12.05 3.71 4.18
C SER A 58 10.88 3.21 3.33
N LEU A 59 10.16 4.14 2.68
CA LEU A 59 9.13 3.85 1.68
C LEU A 59 9.70 4.03 0.27
N ARG A 60 9.58 3.03 -0.59
CA ARG A 60 10.13 3.11 -1.96
C ARG A 60 9.23 2.49 -3.01
N ILE A 61 9.22 3.07 -4.21
CA ILE A 61 8.66 2.46 -5.41
C ILE A 61 9.78 1.69 -6.13
N PRO A 62 9.61 0.38 -6.42
CA PRO A 62 10.60 -0.37 -7.20
C PRO A 62 10.62 0.09 -8.66
N GLN A 63 11.81 0.44 -9.18
CA GLN A 63 11.95 1.03 -10.52
C GLN A 63 12.27 0.03 -11.66
N ARG A 64 12.85 -1.16 -11.37
CA ARG A 64 13.21 -2.21 -12.35
C ARG A 64 13.24 -3.62 -11.70
N GLY A 65 13.09 -4.69 -12.50
CA GLY A 65 13.30 -6.10 -12.12
C GLY A 65 12.05 -6.87 -11.63
N ASP A 66 12.24 -8.10 -11.13
CA ASP A 66 11.20 -9.09 -10.71
C ASP A 66 10.13 -8.53 -9.76
N LYS A 67 10.48 -7.52 -8.96
CA LYS A 67 9.55 -6.86 -8.03
C LYS A 67 8.48 -6.03 -8.77
N LYS A 68 8.79 -5.47 -9.95
CA LYS A 68 7.80 -4.75 -10.78
C LYS A 68 6.77 -5.72 -11.39
N ASP A 69 7.24 -6.87 -11.87
CA ASP A 69 6.38 -7.90 -12.48
C ASP A 69 5.48 -8.60 -11.44
N LEU A 70 5.97 -8.76 -10.21
CA LEU A 70 5.16 -9.21 -9.07
C LEU A 70 4.05 -8.21 -8.72
N MET A 71 4.36 -6.90 -8.72
CA MET A 71 3.36 -5.86 -8.44
C MET A 71 2.27 -5.76 -9.51
N ALA A 72 2.62 -5.90 -10.79
CA ALA A 72 1.63 -5.99 -11.87
C ALA A 72 0.67 -7.18 -11.72
N THR A 73 1.12 -8.25 -11.07
CA THR A 73 0.29 -9.45 -10.80
C THR A 73 -0.59 -9.26 -9.55
N VAL A 74 -0.06 -8.65 -8.48
CA VAL A 74 -0.83 -8.32 -7.27
C VAL A 74 -1.93 -7.28 -7.55
N GLN A 75 -1.65 -6.27 -8.38
CA GLN A 75 -2.64 -5.25 -8.77
C GLN A 75 -3.83 -5.86 -9.53
N ARG A 76 -3.58 -6.81 -10.45
CA ARG A 76 -4.64 -7.56 -11.14
C ARG A 76 -5.48 -8.39 -10.16
N ASN A 77 -4.86 -9.08 -9.21
CA ASN A 77 -5.57 -9.88 -8.21
C ASN A 77 -6.42 -9.01 -7.27
N ALA A 78 -5.92 -7.84 -6.84
CA ALA A 78 -6.64 -6.91 -5.98
C ALA A 78 -7.88 -6.30 -6.67
N GLN A 79 -7.77 -5.96 -7.96
CA GLN A 79 -8.92 -5.48 -8.76
C GLN A 79 -10.00 -6.56 -8.91
N GLN A 80 -9.60 -7.83 -9.10
CA GLN A 80 -10.55 -8.95 -9.17
C GLN A 80 -11.24 -9.23 -7.82
N ALA A 81 -10.51 -9.13 -6.71
CA ALA A 81 -11.08 -9.30 -5.36
C ALA A 81 -12.08 -8.19 -5.00
N LEU A 82 -11.79 -6.94 -5.37
CA LEU A 82 -12.71 -5.81 -5.18
C LEU A 82 -13.97 -5.90 -6.06
N GLY A 83 -13.85 -6.45 -7.27
CA GLY A 83 -15.00 -6.76 -8.14
C GLY A 83 -15.96 -7.76 -7.51
N LEU A 84 -15.43 -8.83 -6.90
CA LEU A 84 -16.22 -9.86 -6.22
C LEU A 84 -16.94 -9.33 -4.96
N HIS A 85 -16.39 -8.34 -4.26
CA HIS A 85 -17.03 -7.69 -3.11
C HIS A 85 -18.17 -6.73 -3.48
N LYS A 86 -18.21 -6.20 -4.72
CA LYS A 86 -19.32 -5.37 -5.20
C LYS A 86 -20.52 -6.19 -5.68
N THR A 87 -20.29 -7.37 -6.25
CA THR A 87 -21.40 -8.22 -6.74
C THR A 87 -22.14 -8.94 -5.61
N LYS A 88 -21.50 -9.24 -4.48
CA LYS A 88 -22.14 -9.95 -3.35
C LYS A 88 -23.08 -9.10 -2.49
N ARG A 89 -23.09 -7.76 -2.61
CA ARG A 89 -24.05 -6.91 -1.87
C ARG A 89 -25.34 -6.59 -2.64
N ALA A 90 -25.45 -7.04 -3.90
CA ALA A 90 -26.65 -6.85 -4.71
C ALA A 90 -27.59 -8.06 -4.71
N SER A 91 -27.29 -9.13 -3.95
CA SER A 91 -28.15 -10.33 -3.86
C SER A 91 -28.71 -10.60 -2.45
N ASP A 92 -28.46 -9.71 -1.48
CA ASP A 92 -29.11 -9.75 -0.15
C ASP A 92 -30.12 -8.61 0.04
N LEU A 93 -30.80 -8.19 -1.05
CA LEU A 93 -31.98 -7.32 -1.03
C LEU A 93 -33.11 -7.97 -1.83
#